data_AF-A0A936MUP3-F1
#
_entry.id   AF-A0A936MUP3-F1
#
_cell.length_a   1.000
_cell.length_b   1.000
_cell.length_c   1.000
_cell.angle_alpha   90.00
_cell.angle_beta   90.00
_cell.angle_gamma   90.00
#
_symmetry.space_group_name_H-M   'P 1'
#
loop_
_entity.id
_entity.type
_entity.pdbx_description
1 polymer ?
#
loop_
_entity_poly.entity_id
_entity_poly.type
_entity_poly.pdbx_seq_one_letter_code
_entity_poly.pdbx_strand_id
1 'polypeptide(L)'
;MRYVQPSVLPKVALAFFTVLAAACGQEEVRAPNPTRSLDERRAIEVIRRAVVEEGVRPAAARDVELRTGKTLRVDVSIEGQEYGVAYISDDDAEKLGDAIKPPNGPDEKLRLERVGPDAEVRIVLLYQTNYRYDDLAGESHEMTTITAERALARDVRDFITHAKTKKFK
;
A
#
# COMPACT_ATOMS: atom_id res chain seq x y z
N MET A 1 -33.86 -80.24 -15.29
CA MET A 1 -34.51 -79.05 -15.88
C MET A 1 -35.84 -78.80 -15.17
N ARG A 2 -35.87 -77.84 -14.25
CA ARG A 2 -36.94 -76.86 -13.96
C ARG A 2 -36.66 -76.25 -12.58
N TYR A 3 -36.25 -74.99 -12.65
CA TYR A 3 -36.14 -74.02 -11.57
C TYR A 3 -37.50 -73.77 -10.91
N VAL A 4 -37.51 -73.42 -9.63
CA VAL A 4 -37.91 -72.10 -9.08
C VAL A 4 -38.12 -72.24 -7.56
N GLN A 5 -37.38 -71.44 -6.79
CA GLN A 5 -37.52 -71.24 -5.35
C GLN A 5 -38.73 -70.37 -5.00
N PRO A 6 -39.42 -70.62 -3.87
CA PRO A 6 -39.98 -69.58 -3.01
C PRO A 6 -39.01 -69.38 -1.82
N SER A 7 -38.92 -68.28 -1.09
CA SER A 7 -39.88 -67.25 -0.72
C SER A 7 -39.11 -66.10 -0.05
N VAL A 8 -39.73 -64.93 -0.10
CA VAL A 8 -39.21 -63.60 0.21
C VAL A 8 -39.17 -63.35 1.74
N LEU A 9 -38.04 -62.78 2.21
CA LEU A 9 -37.75 -61.91 3.38
C LEU A 9 -38.72 -61.85 4.58
N PRO A 10 -38.21 -61.76 5.83
CA PRO A 10 -37.94 -60.40 6.37
C PRO A 10 -36.82 -60.27 7.45
N LYS A 11 -36.48 -59.00 7.74
CA LYS A 11 -35.69 -58.47 8.89
C LYS A 11 -34.17 -58.71 8.75
N VAL A 12 -33.28 -57.73 8.83
CA VAL A 12 -33.12 -56.68 9.83
C VAL A 12 -32.34 -55.51 9.22
N ALA A 13 -32.77 -54.28 9.50
CA ALA A 13 -32.04 -53.07 9.21
C ALA A 13 -30.76 -52.98 10.07
N LEU A 14 -29.62 -52.67 9.45
CA LEU A 14 -28.52 -52.01 10.13
C LEU A 14 -27.85 -51.05 9.14
N ALA A 15 -28.19 -49.78 9.29
CA ALA A 15 -27.50 -48.68 8.66
C ALA A 15 -26.09 -48.58 9.25
N PHE A 16 -25.06 -48.58 8.41
CA PHE A 16 -23.71 -48.15 8.79
C PHE A 16 -23.34 -46.94 7.93
N PHE A 17 -23.64 -45.77 8.47
CA PHE A 17 -23.11 -44.48 8.02
C PHE A 17 -21.70 -44.36 8.62
N THR A 18 -20.66 -44.76 7.87
CA THR A 18 -19.28 -44.42 8.25
C THR A 18 -18.97 -43.01 7.77
N VAL A 19 -19.24 -42.04 8.65
CA VAL A 19 -18.64 -40.71 8.64
C VAL A 19 -17.15 -40.87 8.96
N LEU A 20 -16.29 -40.77 7.96
CA LEU A 20 -14.85 -40.54 8.20
C LEU A 20 -14.61 -39.05 8.04
N ALA A 21 -14.27 -38.48 9.20
CA ALA A 21 -14.15 -37.08 9.51
C ALA A 21 -13.34 -36.28 8.48
N ALA A 22 -13.80 -35.05 8.29
CA ALA A 22 -13.08 -33.98 7.66
C ALA A 22 -11.63 -33.92 8.17
N ALA A 23 -10.67 -34.26 7.31
CA ALA A 23 -9.33 -33.73 7.39
C ALA A 23 -9.35 -32.27 6.87
N CYS A 24 -10.19 -31.43 7.47
CA CYS A 24 -9.92 -30.01 7.51
C CYS A 24 -8.81 -29.88 8.55
N GLY A 25 -7.55 -30.00 8.11
CA GLY A 25 -6.45 -29.45 8.88
C GLY A 25 -6.83 -28.01 9.17
N GLN A 26 -7.07 -27.70 10.44
CA GLN A 26 -7.17 -26.32 10.88
C GLN A 26 -5.78 -25.75 10.66
N GLU A 27 -5.57 -25.14 9.49
CA GLU A 27 -4.48 -24.22 9.30
C GLU A 27 -4.70 -23.15 10.37
N GLU A 28 -3.87 -23.22 11.40
CA GLU A 28 -3.92 -22.34 12.56
C GLU A 28 -3.85 -20.93 11.98
N VAL A 29 -4.94 -20.16 12.13
CA VAL A 29 -5.03 -18.79 11.61
C VAL A 29 -3.93 -18.01 12.32
N ARG A 30 -2.77 -17.92 11.67
CA ARG A 30 -1.60 -17.23 12.21
C ARG A 30 -1.99 -15.76 12.33
N ALA A 31 -1.80 -15.21 13.51
CA ALA A 31 -1.95 -13.77 13.69
C ALA A 31 -0.97 -13.07 12.72
N PRO A 32 -1.42 -12.05 11.97
CA PRO A 32 -0.54 -11.31 11.09
C PRO A 32 0.60 -10.70 11.89
N ASN A 33 1.79 -10.65 11.29
CA ASN A 33 2.96 -10.09 11.94
C ASN A 33 2.71 -8.60 12.28
N PRO A 34 3.27 -8.09 13.38
CA PRO A 34 3.26 -6.66 13.66
C PRO A 34 3.87 -5.91 12.48
N THR A 35 3.16 -4.92 11.95
CA THR A 35 3.67 -4.08 10.88
C THR A 35 4.31 -2.82 11.43
N ARG A 36 5.39 -2.39 10.80
CA ARG A 36 6.07 -1.11 11.02
C ARG A 36 5.99 -0.28 9.76
N SER A 37 5.88 1.03 9.93
CA SER A 37 5.97 1.97 8.84
C SER A 37 7.41 2.30 8.50
N LEU A 38 7.68 2.67 7.24
CA LEU A 38 8.97 3.26 6.87
C LEU A 38 9.14 4.57 7.66
N ASP A 39 10.33 4.79 8.24
CA ASP A 39 10.62 6.05 8.91
C ASP A 39 10.79 7.17 7.89
N GLU A 40 10.40 8.38 8.27
CA GLU A 40 10.37 9.55 7.38
C GLU A 40 11.76 9.84 6.77
N ARG A 41 12.81 9.79 7.58
CA ARG A 41 14.18 10.03 7.12
C ARG A 41 14.57 9.02 6.04
N ARG A 42 14.30 7.74 6.26
CA ARG A 42 14.57 6.70 5.26
C ARG A 42 13.70 6.85 4.02
N ALA A 43 12.42 7.20 4.17
CA ALA A 43 11.54 7.48 3.05
C ALA A 43 12.10 8.61 2.17
N ILE A 44 12.57 9.71 2.77
CA ILE A 44 13.18 10.83 2.04
C ILE A 44 14.43 10.40 1.27
N GLU A 45 15.30 9.55 1.85
CA GLU A 45 16.46 9.00 1.13
C GLU A 45 16.04 8.19 -0.10
N VAL A 46 15.03 7.34 0.05
CA VAL A 46 14.49 6.52 -1.04
C VAL A 46 13.88 7.39 -2.13
N ILE A 47 13.10 8.40 -1.76
CA ILE A 47 12.48 9.35 -2.69
C ILE A 47 13.57 10.10 -3.46
N ARG A 48 14.58 10.66 -2.78
CA ARG A 48 15.69 11.37 -3.43
C ARG A 48 16.44 10.49 -4.42
N ARG A 49 16.72 9.23 -4.05
CA ARG A 49 17.37 8.27 -4.95
C ARG A 49 16.51 7.98 -6.18
N ALA A 50 15.22 7.70 -6.01
CA ALA A 50 14.29 7.44 -7.12
C ALA A 50 14.16 8.64 -8.06
N VAL A 51 14.14 9.86 -7.52
CA VAL A 51 14.15 11.11 -8.30
C VAL A 51 15.41 11.22 -9.17
N VAL A 52 16.59 10.91 -8.62
CA VAL A 52 17.86 10.91 -9.36
C VAL A 52 17.88 9.81 -10.44
N GLU A 53 17.34 8.63 -10.15
CA GLU A 53 17.24 7.52 -11.12
C GLU A 53 16.37 7.88 -12.33
N GLU A 54 15.37 8.77 -12.14
CA GLU A 54 14.59 9.35 -13.23
C GLU A 54 15.32 10.47 -13.99
N GLY A 55 16.59 10.74 -13.67
CA GLY A 55 17.41 11.73 -14.38
C GLY A 55 17.00 13.19 -14.13
N VAL A 56 16.26 13.46 -13.05
CA VAL A 56 15.99 14.82 -12.57
C VAL A 56 16.72 15.05 -11.24
N ARG A 57 17.01 16.30 -10.90
CA ARG A 57 17.76 16.63 -9.69
C ARG A 57 16.81 16.96 -8.54
N PRO A 58 16.94 16.29 -7.37
CA PRO A 58 16.18 16.67 -6.20
C PRO A 58 16.74 17.98 -5.63
N ALA A 59 15.83 18.86 -5.22
CA ALA A 59 16.15 20.11 -4.54
C ALA A 59 15.87 20.00 -3.02
N ALA A 60 16.05 21.11 -2.32
CA ALA A 60 15.75 21.20 -0.89
C ALA A 60 14.25 21.07 -0.63
N ALA A 61 13.94 20.62 0.59
CA ALA A 61 12.57 20.61 1.07
C ALA A 61 12.05 22.04 1.27
N ARG A 62 10.77 22.26 1.04
CA ARG A 62 10.14 23.58 1.15
C ARG A 62 8.72 23.46 1.67
N ASP A 63 8.20 24.58 2.16
CA ASP A 63 6.85 24.65 2.70
C ASP A 63 5.96 25.36 1.69
N VAL A 64 4.74 24.85 1.52
CA VAL A 64 3.73 25.43 0.65
C VAL A 64 2.44 25.64 1.41
N GLU A 65 1.75 26.74 1.15
CA GLU A 65 0.45 27.00 1.75
C GLU A 65 -0.66 26.30 0.97
N LEU A 66 -1.49 25.55 1.68
CA LEU A 66 -2.72 24.96 1.17
C LEU A 66 -3.81 26.02 1.13
N ARG A 67 -4.86 25.79 0.32
CA ARG A 67 -6.03 26.69 0.24
C ARG A 67 -6.74 26.91 1.58
N THR A 68 -6.57 25.99 2.51
CA THR A 68 -7.11 26.06 3.87
C THR A 68 -6.28 26.96 4.80
N GLY A 69 -5.16 27.52 4.34
CA GLY A 69 -4.19 28.28 5.13
C GLY A 69 -3.23 27.40 5.94
N LYS A 70 -3.38 26.07 5.91
CA LYS A 70 -2.41 25.15 6.52
C LYS A 70 -1.15 25.03 5.67
N THR A 71 -0.03 24.76 6.31
CA THR A 71 1.25 24.55 5.63
C THR A 71 1.48 23.07 5.36
N LEU A 72 1.72 22.70 4.10
CA LEU A 72 2.19 21.38 3.69
C LEU A 72 3.70 21.42 3.49
N ARG A 73 4.41 20.49 4.10
CA ARG A 73 5.83 20.25 3.85
C ARG A 73 6.01 19.45 2.56
N VAL A 74 6.86 19.93 1.67
CA VAL A 74 7.34 19.20 0.49
C VAL A 74 8.76 18.74 0.76
N ASP A 75 8.94 17.45 1.03
CA ASP A 75 10.23 16.88 1.49
C ASP A 75 11.28 16.80 0.37
N VAL A 76 10.82 16.58 -0.85
CA VAL A 76 11.68 16.53 -2.03
C VAL A 76 11.05 17.37 -3.14
N SER A 77 11.56 18.58 -3.29
CA SER A 77 11.31 19.42 -4.46
C SER A 77 12.16 18.95 -5.65
N ILE A 78 11.84 19.39 -6.86
CA ILE A 78 12.60 19.08 -8.08
C ILE A 78 13.27 20.37 -8.60
N GLU A 79 14.55 20.32 -8.93
CA GLU A 79 15.30 21.49 -9.40
C GLU A 79 14.70 22.04 -10.69
N GLY A 80 14.41 23.35 -10.70
CA GLY A 80 13.82 24.03 -11.84
C GLY A 80 12.37 23.66 -12.14
N GLN A 81 11.67 23.00 -11.21
CA GLN A 81 10.25 22.66 -11.32
C GLN A 81 9.51 23.04 -10.03
N GLU A 82 8.21 23.27 -10.14
CA GLU A 82 7.34 23.61 -9.01
C GLU A 82 6.68 22.36 -8.41
N TYR A 83 6.54 21.26 -9.16
CA TYR A 83 6.06 20.02 -8.57
C TYR A 83 7.08 19.38 -7.61
N GLY A 84 6.58 18.53 -6.71
CA GLY A 84 7.40 17.87 -5.70
C GLY A 84 6.68 16.72 -5.01
N VAL A 85 7.38 16.09 -4.08
CA VAL A 85 6.92 14.94 -3.30
C VAL A 85 6.82 15.33 -1.83
N ALA A 86 5.67 15.07 -1.22
CA ALA A 86 5.45 15.14 0.22
C ALA A 86 5.21 13.73 0.77
N TYR A 87 6.01 13.33 1.75
CA TYR A 87 5.84 12.09 2.49
C TYR A 87 5.06 12.40 3.77
N ILE A 88 3.83 11.89 3.85
CA ILE A 88 2.90 12.26 4.92
C ILE A 88 2.97 11.24 6.02
N SER A 89 3.54 11.62 7.17
CA SER A 89 3.51 10.83 8.39
C SER A 89 2.09 10.73 8.96
N ASP A 90 1.85 9.75 9.84
CA ASP A 90 0.55 9.62 10.51
C ASP A 90 0.22 10.89 11.34
N ASP A 91 1.23 11.49 11.99
CA ASP A 91 1.10 12.75 12.74
C ASP A 91 0.77 13.95 11.82
N ASP A 92 1.39 14.02 10.64
CA ASP A 92 1.11 15.10 9.70
C ASP A 92 -0.27 14.96 9.06
N ALA A 93 -0.69 13.72 8.79
CA ALA A 93 -2.05 13.44 8.33
C ALA A 93 -3.09 13.91 9.36
N GLU A 94 -2.86 13.67 10.66
CA GLU A 94 -3.74 14.15 11.73
C GLU A 94 -3.75 15.68 11.82
N LYS A 95 -2.58 16.32 11.79
CA LYS A 95 -2.47 17.79 11.86
C LYS A 95 -3.11 18.48 10.66
N LEU A 96 -2.95 17.93 9.47
CA LEU A 96 -3.49 18.49 8.24
C LEU A 96 -5.00 18.22 8.15
N GLY A 97 -5.44 17.02 8.53
CA GLY A 97 -6.85 16.60 8.50
C GLY A 97 -7.44 16.80 7.10
N ASP A 98 -8.65 17.36 7.05
CA ASP A 98 -9.39 17.59 5.80
C ASP A 98 -8.74 18.62 4.84
N ALA A 99 -7.60 19.20 5.20
CA ALA A 99 -6.83 20.08 4.31
C ALA A 99 -6.15 19.34 3.14
N ILE A 100 -5.95 18.02 3.27
CA ILE A 100 -5.36 17.16 2.25
C ILE A 100 -6.29 15.98 1.95
N LYS A 101 -6.21 15.44 0.73
CA LYS A 101 -6.96 14.22 0.38
C LYS A 101 -6.49 13.02 1.20
N PRO A 102 -7.38 12.15 1.69
CA PRO A 102 -6.99 10.97 2.48
C PRO A 102 -6.08 10.01 1.69
N PRO A 103 -5.36 9.10 2.39
CA PRO A 103 -4.52 8.09 1.78
C PRO A 103 -5.20 7.37 0.61
N ASN A 104 -4.43 7.07 -0.44
CA ASN A 104 -4.93 6.26 -1.54
C ASN A 104 -5.11 4.80 -1.10
N GLY A 105 -6.17 4.15 -1.59
CA GLY A 105 -6.31 2.70 -1.49
C GLY A 105 -5.29 1.95 -2.38
N PRO A 106 -5.20 0.61 -2.26
CA PRO A 106 -4.21 -0.21 -2.96
C PRO A 106 -4.20 -0.07 -4.50
N ASP A 107 -5.37 0.14 -5.10
CA ASP A 107 -5.52 0.26 -6.57
C ASP A 107 -5.91 1.67 -7.01
N GLU A 108 -5.82 2.64 -6.11
CA GLU A 108 -6.17 4.02 -6.42
C GLU A 108 -4.97 4.78 -6.97
N LYS A 109 -5.26 5.79 -7.80
CA LYS A 109 -4.23 6.71 -8.30
C LYS A 109 -3.65 7.52 -7.15
N LEU A 110 -2.33 7.78 -7.24
CA LEU A 110 -1.62 8.65 -6.30
C LEU A 110 -2.34 10.00 -6.13
N ARG A 111 -2.42 10.45 -4.88
CA ARG A 111 -3.08 11.72 -4.56
C ARG A 111 -2.15 12.87 -4.93
N LEU A 112 -2.69 13.83 -5.67
CA LEU A 112 -2.02 15.09 -5.98
C LEU A 112 -2.75 16.22 -5.28
N GLU A 113 -2.03 17.05 -4.54
CA GLU A 113 -2.51 18.35 -4.10
C GLU A 113 -2.10 19.44 -5.06
N ARG A 114 -3.02 20.38 -5.25
CA ARG A 114 -2.78 21.57 -6.07
C ARG A 114 -2.63 22.78 -5.17
N VAL A 115 -1.46 23.39 -5.20
CA VAL A 115 -1.09 24.49 -4.30
C VAL A 115 -0.75 25.75 -5.11
N GLY A 116 -0.62 26.87 -4.41
CA GLY A 116 -0.35 28.18 -5.00
C GLY A 116 -1.60 28.89 -5.55
N PRO A 117 -1.45 30.15 -5.97
CA PRO A 117 -2.55 31.06 -6.32
C PRO A 117 -3.45 30.53 -7.44
N ASP A 118 -2.85 29.86 -8.44
CA ASP A 118 -3.57 29.33 -9.61
C ASP A 118 -3.77 27.81 -9.57
N ALA A 119 -3.38 27.13 -8.48
CA ALA A 119 -3.43 25.66 -8.37
C ALA A 119 -2.71 24.93 -9.52
N GLU A 120 -1.67 25.55 -10.06
CA GLU A 120 -0.79 24.97 -11.08
C GLU A 120 0.24 24.02 -10.48
N VAL A 121 0.74 24.34 -9.27
CA VAL A 121 1.76 23.56 -8.58
C VAL A 121 1.16 22.25 -8.07
N ARG A 122 1.76 21.12 -8.43
CA ARG A 122 1.24 19.78 -8.09
C ARG A 122 2.20 19.06 -7.17
N ILE A 123 1.75 18.75 -5.97
CA ILE A 123 2.52 17.98 -4.99
C ILE A 123 1.90 16.59 -4.88
N VAL A 124 2.68 15.53 -5.07
CA VAL A 124 2.20 14.18 -4.78
C VAL A 124 2.27 13.91 -3.29
N LEU A 125 1.21 13.33 -2.75
CA LEU A 125 1.13 12.89 -1.36
C LEU A 125 1.39 11.39 -1.29
N LEU A 126 2.44 11.00 -0.59
CA LEU A 126 2.80 9.61 -0.36
C LEU A 126 2.66 9.33 1.13
N TYR A 127 1.65 8.54 1.49
CA TYR A 127 1.29 8.33 2.90
C TYR A 127 2.09 7.22 3.55
N GLN A 128 2.58 7.46 4.75
CA GLN A 128 3.33 6.49 5.55
C GLN A 128 2.58 5.17 5.73
N THR A 129 1.26 5.22 5.97
CA THR A 129 0.41 4.03 6.10
C THR A 129 0.40 3.11 4.88
N ASN A 130 0.79 3.61 3.69
CA ASN A 130 0.85 2.83 2.46
C ASN A 130 2.19 2.12 2.25
N TYR A 131 3.20 2.41 3.08
CA TYR A 131 4.54 1.84 2.99
C TYR A 131 4.93 1.18 4.31
N ARG A 132 4.26 0.07 4.61
CA ARG A 132 4.48 -0.75 5.80
C ARG A 132 5.24 -2.03 5.46
N TYR A 133 5.90 -2.59 6.46
CA TYR A 133 6.60 -3.87 6.41
C TYR A 133 6.38 -4.62 7.72
N ASP A 134 6.38 -5.94 7.67
CA ASP A 134 6.33 -6.80 8.85
C ASP A 134 7.63 -6.68 9.62
N ASP A 135 7.57 -6.70 10.95
CA ASP A 135 8.74 -6.61 11.84
C ASP A 135 9.70 -7.81 11.79
N LEU A 136 9.54 -8.67 10.77
CA LEU A 136 10.32 -9.88 10.50
C LEU A 136 10.26 -10.91 11.64
N ALA A 137 9.27 -10.83 12.53
CA ALA A 137 9.02 -11.87 13.53
C ALA A 137 8.54 -13.17 12.85
N GLY A 138 9.36 -14.22 12.91
CA GLY A 138 9.05 -15.54 12.33
C GLY A 138 9.63 -15.78 10.93
N GLU A 139 9.46 -17.01 10.41
CA GLU A 139 10.07 -17.46 9.14
C GLU A 139 9.30 -17.01 7.89
N SER A 140 8.11 -16.43 8.03
CA SER A 140 7.34 -15.87 6.90
C SER A 140 7.63 -14.38 6.76
N HIS A 141 8.21 -13.98 5.64
CA HIS A 141 8.53 -12.59 5.31
C HIS A 141 7.61 -12.12 4.17
N GLU A 142 6.33 -11.88 4.48
CA GLU A 142 5.34 -11.50 3.45
C GLU A 142 5.54 -10.03 3.02
N MET A 143 5.91 -9.14 3.95
CA MET A 143 6.24 -7.74 3.64
C MET A 143 7.55 -7.30 4.29
N THR A 144 8.64 -7.17 3.51
CA THR A 144 9.94 -6.70 4.02
C THR A 144 10.10 -5.19 3.85
N THR A 145 11.04 -4.58 4.60
CA THR A 145 11.43 -3.17 4.38
C THR A 145 11.85 -2.91 2.93
N ILE A 146 12.54 -3.87 2.30
CA ILE A 146 12.93 -3.79 0.88
C ILE A 146 11.70 -3.69 -0.02
N THR A 147 10.64 -4.45 0.28
CA THR A 147 9.38 -4.39 -0.47
C THR A 147 8.73 -3.01 -0.33
N ALA A 148 8.65 -2.47 0.89
CA ALA A 148 8.10 -1.14 1.14
C ALA A 148 8.90 -0.03 0.43
N GLU A 149 10.24 -0.07 0.50
CA GLU A 149 11.10 0.88 -0.20
C GLU A 149 10.95 0.78 -1.73
N ARG A 150 10.83 -0.43 -2.27
CA ARG A 150 10.61 -0.65 -3.71
C ARG A 150 9.26 -0.11 -4.17
N ALA A 151 8.21 -0.28 -3.35
CA ALA A 151 6.89 0.29 -3.62
C ALA A 151 6.96 1.82 -3.63
N LEU A 152 7.57 2.43 -2.60
CA LEU A 152 7.77 3.88 -2.53
C LEU A 152 8.56 4.40 -3.75
N ALA A 153 9.67 3.75 -4.08
CA ALA A 153 10.49 4.13 -5.24
C ALA A 153 9.73 3.97 -6.57
N ARG A 154 8.86 2.97 -6.71
CA ARG A 154 7.99 2.82 -7.89
C ARG A 154 7.02 3.99 -8.00
N ASP A 155 6.30 4.33 -6.94
CA ASP A 155 5.29 5.39 -6.96
C ASP A 155 5.92 6.76 -7.28
N VAL A 156 7.11 7.02 -6.74
CA VAL A 156 7.90 8.23 -7.08
C VAL A 156 8.23 8.24 -8.58
N ARG A 157 8.76 7.15 -9.14
CA ARG A 157 9.10 7.08 -10.57
C ARG A 157 7.88 7.26 -11.47
N ASP A 158 6.78 6.63 -11.12
CA ASP A 158 5.51 6.76 -11.83
C ASP A 158 5.02 8.22 -11.80
N PHE A 159 5.11 8.89 -10.66
CA PHE A 159 4.79 10.31 -10.53
C PHE A 159 5.71 11.20 -11.38
N ILE A 160 7.03 11.04 -11.30
CA ILE A 160 7.99 11.85 -12.07
C ILE A 160 7.79 11.65 -13.58
N THR A 161 7.58 10.41 -14.02
CA THR A 161 7.26 10.09 -15.42
C THR A 161 5.96 10.75 -15.86
N HIS A 162 4.94 10.70 -15.00
CA HIS A 162 3.66 11.37 -15.26
C HIS A 162 3.82 12.88 -15.36
N ALA A 163 4.55 13.50 -14.44
CA ALA A 163 4.82 14.94 -14.40
C ALA A 163 5.54 15.42 -15.68
N LYS A 164 6.57 14.68 -16.12
CA LYS A 164 7.26 14.94 -17.40
C LYS A 164 6.31 14.84 -18.59
N THR A 165 5.54 13.77 -18.66
CA THR A 165 4.60 13.52 -19.77
C THR A 165 3.52 14.59 -19.85
N LYS A 166 3.04 15.06 -18.70
CA LYS A 166 2.01 16.10 -18.60
C LYS A 166 2.57 17.52 -18.57
N LYS A 167 3.90 17.69 -18.63
CA LYS A 167 4.59 18.97 -18.56
C LYS A 167 4.14 19.81 -17.37
N PHE A 168 4.16 19.19 -16.19
CA PHE A 168 3.98 19.95 -14.95
C PHE A 168 5.07 21.01 -14.88
N LYS A 169 4.70 22.19 -14.38
CA LYS A 169 5.64 23.27 -14.14
C LYS A 169 6.30 23.08 -12.79
#